data_AF-A0A117DPN7-F1
#
_entry.id   AF-A0A117DPN7-F1
#
_cell.length_a   1.000
_cell.length_b   1.000
_cell.length_c   1.000
_cell.angle_alpha   90.00
_cell.angle_beta   90.00
_cell.angle_gamma   90.00
#
_symmetry.space_group_name_H-M   'P 1'
#
loop_
_entity.id
_entity.type
_entity.pdbx_description
1 polymer ?
#
loop_
_entity_poly.entity_id
_entity_poly.type
_entity_poly.pdbx_seq_one_letter_code
_entity_poly.pdbx_strand_id
1 'polypeptide(L)'
;MGSSYNEETVELAALEWLRGQGFETTFGPDIAPETPGVQRVSYQDVVLDGPLRAALVRLNPGASPEAVVEAVRQLSNPAPGEPGDALQRQGTQFMLGRSRRVPVACPASWPSAPELHH
;
A
#
# COMPACT_ATOMS: atom_id res chain seq x y z
N MET A 1 -7.43 3.20 -35.04
CA MET A 1 -6.62 2.09 -34.50
C MET A 1 -6.59 2.23 -32.99
N GLY A 2 -7.16 1.27 -32.25
CA GLY A 2 -7.02 1.24 -30.80
C GLY A 2 -5.58 0.91 -30.45
N SER A 3 -4.92 1.77 -29.68
CA SER A 3 -3.61 1.47 -29.11
C SER A 3 -3.82 0.30 -28.14
N SER A 4 -3.32 -0.88 -28.48
CA SER A 4 -3.29 -2.01 -27.54
C SER A 4 -2.34 -1.62 -26.42
N TYR A 5 -2.87 -1.24 -25.27
CA TYR A 5 -2.06 -1.04 -24.08
C TYR A 5 -1.49 -2.41 -23.67
N ASN A 6 -0.16 -2.51 -23.61
CA ASN A 6 0.56 -3.68 -23.12
C ASN A 6 0.82 -3.51 -21.61
N GLU A 7 0.90 -4.61 -20.86
CA GLU A 7 1.12 -4.64 -19.42
C GLU A 7 2.34 -3.80 -19.01
N GLU A 8 3.41 -3.85 -19.79
CA GLU A 8 4.63 -3.06 -19.58
C GLU A 8 4.35 -1.54 -19.56
N THR A 9 3.51 -1.04 -20.47
CA THR A 9 3.17 0.39 -20.53
C THR A 9 2.37 0.83 -19.30
N VAL A 10 1.45 -0.02 -18.85
CA VAL A 10 0.62 0.25 -17.67
C VAL A 10 1.47 0.18 -16.40
N GLU A 11 2.36 -0.80 -16.29
CA GLU A 11 3.29 -0.96 -15.18
C GLU A 11 4.22 0.25 -15.04
N LEU A 12 4.85 0.70 -16.13
CA LEU A 12 5.74 1.85 -16.11
C LEU A 12 5.02 3.12 -15.66
N ALA A 13 3.82 3.37 -16.19
CA ALA A 13 3.00 4.52 -15.78
C ALA A 13 2.61 4.46 -14.29
N ALA A 14 2.29 3.28 -13.77
CA ALA A 14 1.98 3.09 -12.36
C ALA A 14 3.20 3.33 -11.45
N LEU A 15 4.40 2.84 -11.85
CA LEU A 15 5.64 3.07 -11.12
C LEU A 15 6.02 4.55 -11.09
N GLU A 16 5.89 5.25 -12.22
CA GLU A 16 6.13 6.70 -12.28
C GLU A 16 5.19 7.47 -11.35
N TRP A 17 3.91 7.11 -11.33
CA TRP A 17 2.95 7.73 -10.43
C TRP A 17 3.32 7.50 -8.96
N LEU A 18 3.66 6.27 -8.57
CA LEU A 18 4.08 5.93 -7.20
C LEU A 18 5.35 6.70 -6.79
N ARG A 19 6.34 6.79 -7.67
CA ARG A 19 7.54 7.62 -7.44
C ARG A 19 7.19 9.08 -7.22
N GLY A 20 6.26 9.62 -8.01
CA GLY A 20 5.75 10.99 -7.85
C GLY A 20 5.05 11.24 -6.51
N GLN A 21 4.55 10.20 -5.84
CA GLN A 21 3.97 10.26 -4.49
C GLN A 21 5.01 10.01 -3.38
N GLY A 22 6.29 9.80 -3.73
CA GLY A 22 7.39 9.55 -2.78
C GLY A 22 7.58 8.09 -2.40
N PHE A 23 6.99 7.15 -3.14
CA PHE A 23 7.28 5.72 -2.96
C PHE A 23 8.60 5.35 -3.62
N GLU A 24 9.40 4.56 -2.91
CA GLU A 24 10.58 3.91 -3.46
C GLU A 24 10.16 2.66 -4.24
N THR A 25 10.75 2.46 -5.41
CA THR A 25 10.47 1.31 -6.28
C THR A 25 11.75 0.50 -6.47
N THR A 26 11.68 -0.80 -6.23
CA THR A 26 12.79 -1.75 -6.41
C THR A 26 12.39 -2.86 -7.37
N PHE A 27 13.36 -3.41 -8.10
CA PHE A 27 13.12 -4.53 -9.00
C PHE A 27 12.88 -5.82 -8.21
N GLY A 28 11.79 -6.53 -8.52
CA GLY A 28 11.35 -7.70 -7.76
C GLY A 28 12.41 -8.80 -7.59
N PRO A 29 13.17 -9.15 -8.64
CA PRO A 29 14.28 -10.10 -8.54
C PRO A 29 15.41 -9.68 -7.60
N ASP A 30 15.67 -8.39 -7.41
CA ASP A 30 16.77 -7.93 -6.55
C ASP A 30 16.48 -8.15 -5.06
N ILE A 31 15.20 -8.34 -4.71
CA ILE A 31 14.73 -8.59 -3.34
C ILE A 31 14.19 -10.03 -3.14
N ALA A 32 14.34 -10.87 -4.17
CA ALA A 32 13.85 -12.24 -4.17
C ALA A 32 14.64 -13.15 -3.21
N PRO A 33 14.11 -14.35 -2.89
CA PRO A 33 14.85 -15.34 -2.12
C PRO A 33 16.20 -15.67 -2.78
N GLU A 34 17.20 -16.01 -1.96
CA GLU A 34 18.54 -16.43 -2.40
C GLU A 34 19.36 -15.35 -3.15
N THR A 35 18.96 -14.07 -3.04
CA THR A 35 19.72 -12.94 -3.60
C THR A 35 20.48 -12.16 -2.52
N PRO A 36 21.54 -11.42 -2.88
CA PRO A 36 22.27 -10.58 -1.91
C PRO A 36 21.41 -9.50 -1.25
N GLY A 37 20.35 -9.05 -1.94
CA GLY A 37 19.40 -8.04 -1.48
C GLY A 37 18.11 -8.61 -0.89
N VAL A 38 18.10 -9.90 -0.50
CA VAL A 38 16.89 -10.61 -0.08
C VAL A 38 16.08 -9.84 0.98
N GLN A 39 14.83 -9.51 0.63
CA GLN A 39 13.83 -8.98 1.57
C GLN A 39 12.61 -9.91 1.67
N ARG A 40 12.39 -10.76 0.65
CA ARG A 40 11.35 -11.78 0.61
C ARG A 40 11.94 -13.15 0.93
N VAL A 41 11.29 -13.88 1.84
CA VAL A 41 11.62 -15.29 2.12
C VAL A 41 10.90 -16.20 1.12
N SER A 42 9.73 -15.78 0.66
CA SER A 42 8.93 -16.43 -0.39
C SER A 42 8.38 -15.40 -1.37
N TYR A 43 8.13 -15.81 -2.62
CA TYR A 43 7.42 -14.97 -3.59
C TYR A 43 5.97 -14.66 -3.18
N GLN A 44 5.42 -15.40 -2.21
CA GLN A 44 4.10 -15.15 -1.66
C GLN A 44 4.08 -14.05 -0.59
N ASP A 45 5.24 -13.57 -0.16
CA ASP A 45 5.35 -12.55 0.88
C ASP A 45 4.87 -11.19 0.36
N VAL A 46 3.72 -10.75 0.88
CA VAL A 46 3.14 -9.43 0.58
C VAL A 46 3.74 -8.35 1.47
N VAL A 47 4.24 -8.73 2.65
CA VAL A 47 4.85 -7.84 3.65
C VAL A 47 6.35 -8.09 3.72
N LEU A 48 7.14 -7.03 3.67
CA LEU A 48 8.60 -7.09 3.83
C LEU A 48 8.96 -6.81 5.29
N ASP A 49 9.36 -7.86 6.02
CA ASP A 49 9.56 -7.81 7.47
C ASP A 49 10.59 -6.75 7.91
N GLY A 50 11.75 -6.73 7.27
CA GLY A 50 12.83 -5.79 7.58
C GLY A 50 12.41 -4.32 7.40
N PRO A 51 11.96 -3.91 6.20
CA PRO A 51 11.43 -2.56 5.97
C PRO A 51 10.27 -2.20 6.91
N LEU A 52 9.36 -3.13 7.18
CA LEU A 52 8.23 -2.90 8.08
C LEU A 52 8.72 -2.60 9.51
N ARG A 53 9.60 -3.43 10.06
CA ARG A 53 10.16 -3.22 11.40
C ARG A 53 10.91 -1.89 11.49
N ALA A 54 11.73 -1.57 10.49
CA ALA A 54 12.46 -0.31 10.43
C ALA A 54 11.50 0.89 10.40
N ALA A 55 10.41 0.81 9.62
CA ALA A 55 9.38 1.83 9.57
C ALA A 55 8.66 1.98 10.93
N LEU A 56 8.30 0.89 11.60
CA LEU A 56 7.64 0.92 12.90
C LEU A 56 8.50 1.59 13.98
N VAL A 57 9.80 1.29 14.03
CA VAL A 57 10.74 1.92 14.96
C VAL A 57 10.91 3.41 14.64
N ARG A 58 11.06 3.76 13.35
CA ARG A 58 11.22 5.15 12.91
C ARG A 58 9.99 5.99 13.23
N LEU A 59 8.80 5.45 13.04
CA LEU A 59 7.52 6.13 13.30
C LEU A 59 7.20 6.20 14.80
N ASN A 60 7.69 5.25 15.59
CA ASN A 60 7.41 5.17 17.04
C ASN A 60 8.71 5.10 17.87
N PRO A 61 9.50 6.19 17.97
CA PRO A 61 10.79 6.17 18.67
C PRO A 61 10.71 5.79 20.17
N GLY A 62 9.53 5.91 20.79
CA GLY A 62 9.29 5.54 22.19
C GLY A 62 8.65 4.16 22.39
N ALA A 63 8.43 3.40 21.32
CA ALA A 63 7.83 2.07 21.42
C ALA A 63 8.84 1.06 22.01
N SER A 64 8.34 0.15 22.84
CA SER A 64 9.17 -0.94 23.34
C SER A 64 9.48 -1.95 22.22
N PRO A 65 10.61 -2.67 22.29
CA PRO A 65 10.95 -3.70 21.31
C PRO A 65 9.85 -4.77 21.16
N GLU A 66 9.19 -5.13 22.26
CA GLU A 66 8.11 -6.12 22.31
C GLU A 66 6.86 -5.62 21.57
N ALA A 67 6.53 -4.33 21.72
CA ALA A 67 5.41 -3.73 21.01
C ALA A 67 5.63 -3.73 19.49
N VAL A 68 6.87 -3.52 19.03
CA VAL A 68 7.23 -3.62 17.61
C VAL A 68 7.10 -5.05 17.11
N VAL A 69 7.58 -6.05 17.87
CA VAL A 69 7.43 -7.48 17.51
C VAL A 69 5.95 -7.83 17.34
N GLU A 70 5.12 -7.44 18.30
CA GLU A 70 3.69 -7.76 18.29
C GLU A 70 2.96 -7.04 17.15
N ALA A 71 3.29 -5.78 16.86
CA ALA A 71 2.73 -5.06 15.73
C ALA A 71 3.08 -5.72 14.39
N VAL A 72 4.33 -6.14 14.20
CA VAL A 72 4.74 -6.90 13.00
C VAL A 72 3.93 -8.19 12.88
N ARG A 73 3.78 -8.94 13.97
CA ARG A 73 3.00 -10.20 13.98
C ARG A 73 1.55 -9.98 13.54
N GLN A 74 0.91 -8.90 14.02
CA GLN A 74 -0.47 -8.56 13.65
C GLN A 74 -0.59 -8.13 12.18
N LEU A 75 0.37 -7.36 11.67
CA LEU A 75 0.36 -6.88 10.29
C LEU A 75 0.70 -7.97 9.27
N SER A 76 1.56 -8.93 9.63
CA SER A 76 1.95 -10.04 8.76
C SER A 76 0.91 -11.16 8.69
N ASN A 77 -0.01 -11.21 9.65
CA ASN A 77 -1.11 -12.17 9.66
C ASN A 77 -2.42 -11.45 9.98
N PRO A 78 -2.96 -10.64 9.04
CA PRO A 78 -4.26 -10.03 9.24
C PRO A 78 -5.27 -11.15 9.43
N ALA A 79 -5.99 -11.14 10.56
CA ALA A 79 -7.09 -12.07 10.76
C ALA A 79 -8.05 -11.96 9.55
N PRO A 80 -8.64 -13.07 9.08
CA PRO A 80 -9.65 -13.00 8.03
C PRO A 80 -10.86 -12.23 8.59
N GLY A 81 -10.92 -10.93 8.28
CA GLY A 81 -11.89 -9.97 8.82
C GLY A 81 -11.28 -8.58 9.02
N GLU A 82 -11.32 -7.78 7.95
CA GLU A 82 -11.19 -6.31 7.88
C GLU A 82 -9.88 -5.64 8.40
N PRO A 83 -8.90 -5.37 7.52
CA PRO A 83 -7.72 -4.53 7.80
C PRO A 83 -8.03 -3.05 8.11
N GLY A 84 -9.30 -2.63 8.13
CA GLY A 84 -9.74 -1.23 8.33
C GLY A 84 -10.44 -0.94 9.67
N ASP A 85 -10.88 -1.95 10.42
CA ASP A 85 -11.82 -1.76 11.53
C ASP A 85 -11.18 -1.74 12.93
N ALA A 86 -9.89 -2.06 13.05
CA ALA A 86 -9.19 -2.10 14.34
C ALA A 86 -8.96 -0.72 14.98
N LEU A 87 -9.17 0.39 14.25
CA LEU A 87 -9.08 1.76 14.77
C LEU A 87 -10.43 2.31 15.30
N GLN A 88 -11.54 1.57 15.20
CA GLN A 88 -12.90 2.05 15.50
C GLN A 88 -13.42 1.63 16.89
N ARG A 89 -12.56 1.40 17.89
CA ARG A 89 -13.00 0.85 19.21
C ARG A 89 -12.68 1.68 20.45
N GLN A 90 -12.40 2.98 20.31
CA GLN A 90 -12.38 3.89 21.46
C GLN A 90 -13.15 5.17 21.13
N GLY A 91 -14.45 5.21 21.47
CA GLY A 91 -15.22 6.45 21.34
C GLY A 91 -16.72 6.26 21.20
N THR A 92 -17.36 5.66 22.21
CA THR A 92 -18.81 5.70 22.32
C THR A 92 -19.29 7.15 22.58
N GLN A 93 -20.04 7.69 21.60
CA GLN A 93 -21.21 8.58 21.73
C GLN A 93 -21.03 10.12 21.83
N PHE A 94 -21.38 10.88 20.77
CA PHE A 94 -22.70 11.55 20.57
C PHE A 94 -22.74 12.52 19.35
N MET A 95 -23.81 12.37 18.54
CA MET A 95 -24.58 13.32 17.70
C MET A 95 -24.03 14.00 16.41
N LEU A 96 -24.62 13.53 15.28
CA LEU A 96 -25.19 14.27 14.14
C LEU A 96 -24.37 15.40 13.47
N GLY A 97 -23.74 15.08 12.34
CA GLY A 97 -23.19 16.07 11.40
C GLY A 97 -22.83 15.48 10.04
N ARG A 98 -23.81 15.48 9.12
CA ARG A 98 -23.74 15.39 7.65
C ARG A 98 -22.43 14.86 7.00
N SER A 99 -22.59 13.75 6.29
CA SER A 99 -22.17 13.59 4.89
C SER A 99 -20.76 14.07 4.51
N ARG A 100 -19.86 13.11 4.30
CA ARG A 100 -19.11 13.02 3.04
C ARG A 100 -18.53 11.61 2.90
N ARG A 101 -19.17 10.79 2.06
CA ARG A 101 -18.43 9.81 1.26
C ARG A 101 -17.29 10.59 0.63
N VAL A 102 -16.04 10.25 0.95
CA VAL A 102 -14.90 10.76 0.19
C VAL A 102 -15.02 10.09 -1.18
N PRO A 103 -15.30 10.82 -2.26
CA PRO A 103 -15.15 10.24 -3.58
C PRO A 103 -13.67 9.95 -3.75
N VAL A 104 -13.33 8.74 -4.20
CA VAL A 104 -12.07 8.52 -4.90
C VAL A 104 -12.10 9.42 -6.13
N ALA A 105 -11.60 10.64 -5.97
CA ALA A 105 -11.47 11.58 -7.06
C ALA A 105 -10.38 11.04 -7.97
N CYS A 106 -10.80 10.57 -9.15
CA CYS A 106 -9.90 10.38 -10.27
C CYS A 106 -9.19 11.72 -10.54
N PRO A 107 -7.85 11.80 -10.48
CA PRO A 107 -7.15 13.05 -10.69
C PRO A 107 -7.43 13.58 -12.10
N ALA A 108 -7.68 14.89 -12.20
CA ALA A 108 -8.05 15.61 -13.42
C ALA A 108 -7.00 15.56 -14.56
N SER A 109 -5.90 14.85 -14.37
CA SER A 109 -4.83 14.64 -15.35
C SER A 109 -4.97 13.34 -16.15
N TRP A 110 -6.06 12.58 -15.98
CA TRP A 110 -6.34 11.47 -16.88
C TRP A 110 -6.66 12.02 -18.29
N PRO A 111 -5.97 11.54 -19.35
CA PRO A 111 -6.37 11.90 -20.71
C PRO A 111 -7.81 11.44 -20.90
N SER A 112 -8.71 12.39 -21.17
CA SER A 112 -10.11 12.11 -21.39
C SER A 112 -10.25 11.02 -22.44
N ALA A 113 -10.90 9.91 -22.06
CA ALA A 113 -11.27 8.86 -23.00
C ALA A 113 -12.07 9.50 -24.16
N PRO A 114 -11.76 9.20 -25.44
CA PRO A 114 -12.48 9.80 -26.55
C PRO A 114 -13.95 9.33 -26.51
N GLU A 115 -14.86 10.29 -26.53
CA GLU A 115 -16.30 10.04 -26.63
C GLU A 115 -16.60 9.22 -27.88
N LEU A 116 -17.06 7.98 -27.67
CA LEU A 116 -17.54 7.09 -28.72
C LEU A 116 -18.96 7.50 -29.10
N HIS A 117 -19.09 8.22 -30.21
CA HIS A 117 -20.35 8.28 -30.95
C HIS A 117 -20.51 7.00 -31.80
N HIS A 118 -21.73 6.45 -31.73
CA HIS A 118 -22.21 5.21 -32.34
C HIS A 118 -21.90 5.04 -33.83
#